data_AF-A0A7M3WE95-F1
#
_entry.id   AF-A0A7M3WE95-F1
#
_cell.length_a   1.000
_cell.length_b   1.000
_cell.length_c   1.000
_cell.angle_alpha   90.00
_cell.angle_beta   90.00
_cell.angle_gamma   90.00
#
_symmetry.space_group_name_H-M   'P 1'
#
loop_
_entity.id
_entity.type
_entity.pdbx_description
1 polymer ?
#
loop_
_entity_poly.entity_id
_entity_poly.type
_entity_poly.pdbx_seq_one_letter_code
_entity_poly.pdbx_strand_id
1 'polypeptide(L)'
;MVNTDGGTGFSGGLILPGSIEWADVKPGMVVMGSADRSILFGGIGPRHEVSIGYSFKISRIPVPSSEALKIIQSSEADIASESEWELANSRGLLSAEIGCIEGLEDRHHGYWGKICDGRPHYGVNRGLQNLRHWSKSGPVPIQRPTLSEAEETESVRLVIREDPDWSDNSLAIPIRKDNQRIVFEEALISLFLGVLPSFLWAYYNASDGYIREGWLNLILGGIFFGLFTSLFWRPKQPTWHIKSGRMISK
;
A
#
# COMPACT_ATOMS: atom_id res chain seq x y z
N MET A 1 -35.65 50.44 12.10
CA MET A 1 -35.22 49.81 10.83
C MET A 1 -34.40 48.58 11.17
N VAL A 2 -34.94 47.42 10.79
CA VAL A 2 -34.26 46.16 10.40
C VAL A 2 -33.38 45.42 11.44
N ASN A 3 -33.95 44.33 12.00
CA ASN A 3 -33.51 42.91 12.00
C ASN A 3 -32.01 42.59 11.79
N THR A 4 -31.39 41.56 12.38
CA THR A 4 -31.89 40.21 12.77
C THR A 4 -30.81 39.47 13.59
N ASP A 5 -31.22 38.79 14.66
CA ASP A 5 -31.04 37.35 15.00
C ASP A 5 -29.81 36.63 14.39
N GLY A 6 -28.94 35.96 15.14
CA GLY A 6 -29.25 34.95 16.16
C GLY A 6 -29.14 33.55 15.53
N GLY A 7 -28.02 32.86 15.71
CA GLY A 7 -27.83 31.54 15.11
C GLY A 7 -26.48 30.88 15.41
N THR A 8 -26.17 30.64 16.68
CA THR A 8 -25.17 29.64 17.07
C THR A 8 -25.72 28.25 16.76
N GLY A 9 -25.33 27.69 15.62
CA GLY A 9 -25.65 26.31 15.24
C GLY A 9 -24.83 25.30 16.03
N PHE A 10 -25.17 25.08 17.29
CA PHE A 10 -24.87 23.81 17.96
C PHE A 10 -25.79 22.75 17.35
N SER A 11 -25.28 21.97 16.40
CA SER A 11 -25.97 20.76 15.94
C SER A 11 -25.82 19.65 16.99
N GLY A 12 -26.61 19.77 18.05
CA GLY A 12 -26.90 18.66 18.96
C GLY A 12 -27.81 17.67 18.26
N GLY A 13 -27.23 16.68 17.59
CA GLY A 13 -27.93 15.50 17.11
C GLY A 13 -27.77 14.37 18.13
N LEU A 14 -28.88 13.85 18.66
CA LEU A 14 -28.90 12.56 19.33
C LEU A 14 -28.42 11.49 18.35
N ILE A 15 -27.24 10.92 18.57
CA ILE A 15 -26.75 9.75 17.84
C ILE A 15 -27.62 8.57 18.27
N LEU A 16 -28.45 8.08 17.35
CA LEU A 16 -29.13 6.81 17.54
C LEU A 16 -28.06 5.70 17.53
N PRO A 17 -28.11 4.69 18.41
CA PRO A 17 -27.26 3.51 18.28
C PRO A 17 -27.54 2.88 16.91
N GLY A 18 -26.56 2.87 16.01
CA GLY A 18 -26.68 2.36 14.64
C GLY A 18 -26.70 3.41 13.52
N SER A 19 -26.54 4.71 13.81
CA SER A 19 -26.32 5.71 12.74
C SER A 19 -24.83 5.84 12.41
N ILE A 20 -24.44 5.47 11.18
CA ILE A 20 -23.07 5.66 10.69
C ILE A 20 -22.74 7.15 10.61
N GLU A 21 -21.63 7.55 11.24
CA GLU A 21 -21.05 8.87 11.06
C GLU A 21 -20.25 8.91 9.74
N TRP A 22 -20.73 9.67 8.77
CA TRP A 22 -20.11 9.81 7.45
C TRP A 22 -19.18 11.02 7.39
N ALA A 23 -18.07 10.89 6.67
CA ALA A 23 -17.21 12.00 6.27
C ALA A 23 -17.25 12.17 4.75
N ASP A 24 -17.49 13.41 4.30
CA ASP A 24 -17.39 13.77 2.89
C ASP A 24 -15.92 13.91 2.46
N VAL A 25 -15.55 13.18 1.42
CA VAL A 25 -14.21 13.17 0.84
C VAL A 25 -14.29 13.72 -0.58
N LYS A 26 -13.71 14.90 -0.80
CA LYS A 26 -13.59 15.52 -2.12
C LYS A 26 -12.62 14.73 -3.03
N PRO A 27 -12.71 14.84 -4.36
CA PRO A 27 -11.70 14.32 -5.28
C PRO A 27 -10.28 14.75 -4.90
N GLY A 28 -9.28 13.95 -5.26
CA GLY A 28 -7.90 14.26 -4.92
C GLY A 28 -6.91 13.18 -5.32
N MET A 29 -5.63 13.45 -5.02
CA MET A 29 -4.54 12.52 -5.29
C MET A 29 -3.93 12.01 -4.00
N VAL A 30 -3.48 10.76 -4.04
CA VAL A 30 -2.72 10.13 -2.96
C VAL A 30 -1.56 9.34 -3.53
N VAL A 31 -0.49 9.21 -2.76
CA VAL A 31 0.68 8.39 -3.11
C VAL A 31 0.67 7.15 -2.24
N MET A 32 0.70 5.97 -2.86
CA MET A 32 0.68 4.69 -2.18
C MET A 32 1.88 3.84 -2.55
N GLY A 33 2.10 2.77 -1.78
CA GLY A 33 3.17 1.81 -1.97
C GLY A 33 4.57 2.33 -1.64
N SER A 34 5.55 1.45 -1.80
CA SER A 34 6.95 1.73 -1.46
C SER A 34 7.88 1.62 -2.67
N ALA A 35 8.91 2.46 -2.65
CA ALA A 35 10.04 2.39 -3.56
C ALA A 35 11.21 1.60 -2.96
N ASP A 36 11.18 1.33 -1.65
CA ASP A 36 12.23 0.56 -0.99
C ASP A 36 12.02 -0.94 -1.23
N ARG A 37 13.09 -1.62 -1.65
CA ARG A 37 13.14 -3.06 -1.91
C ARG A 37 13.85 -3.85 -0.81
N SER A 38 14.29 -3.20 0.26
CA SER A 38 14.89 -3.89 1.39
C SER A 38 13.85 -4.82 2.05
N ILE A 39 14.30 -5.90 2.68
CA ILE A 39 13.37 -6.87 3.29
C ILE A 39 12.81 -6.30 4.60
N LEU A 40 13.64 -5.61 5.40
CA LEU A 40 13.24 -5.14 6.73
C LEU A 40 12.54 -3.78 6.73
N PHE A 41 12.84 -2.92 5.75
CA PHE A 41 12.32 -1.55 5.68
C PHE A 41 11.48 -1.29 4.42
N GLY A 42 11.49 -2.22 3.47
CA GLY A 42 10.67 -2.17 2.27
C GLY A 42 9.20 -2.39 2.56
N GLY A 43 8.37 -1.73 1.75
CA GLY A 43 6.92 -1.91 1.77
C GLY A 43 6.45 -2.53 0.46
N ILE A 44 5.15 -2.74 0.35
CA ILE A 44 4.53 -3.27 -0.88
C ILE A 44 4.72 -2.26 -2.01
N GLY A 45 5.39 -2.69 -3.08
CA GLY A 45 5.69 -1.84 -4.23
C GLY A 45 4.77 -2.09 -5.43
N PRO A 46 4.91 -1.26 -6.48
CA PRO A 46 5.76 -0.06 -6.52
C PRO A 46 5.07 1.15 -5.86
N ARG A 47 5.86 2.18 -5.56
CA ARG A 47 5.32 3.50 -5.17
C ARG A 47 4.65 4.16 -6.37
N HIS A 48 3.43 4.63 -6.21
CA HIS A 48 2.64 5.19 -7.30
C HIS A 48 1.61 6.23 -6.83
N GLU A 49 1.27 7.15 -7.73
CA GLU A 49 0.16 8.10 -7.57
C GLU A 49 -1.17 7.47 -7.99
N VAL A 50 -2.21 7.79 -7.23
CA VAL A 50 -3.61 7.49 -7.53
C VAL A 50 -4.40 8.78 -7.54
N SER A 51 -5.20 8.98 -8.58
CA SER A 51 -6.03 10.16 -8.77
C SER A 51 -7.50 9.77 -8.69
N ILE A 52 -8.14 10.07 -7.56
CA ILE A 52 -9.56 9.80 -7.35
C ILE A 52 -10.35 10.98 -7.87
N GLY A 53 -11.08 10.76 -8.98
CA GLY A 53 -11.82 11.80 -9.70
C GLY A 53 -13.21 12.11 -9.16
N TYR A 54 -13.72 11.30 -8.23
CA TYR A 54 -15.07 11.40 -7.69
C TYR A 54 -15.08 11.78 -6.21
N SER A 55 -16.18 12.39 -5.77
CA SER A 55 -16.47 12.58 -4.35
C SER A 55 -17.05 11.28 -3.78
N PHE A 56 -16.80 11.04 -2.51
CA PHE A 56 -17.42 9.91 -1.81
C PHE A 56 -17.61 10.23 -0.34
N LYS A 57 -18.53 9.51 0.30
CA LYS A 57 -18.68 9.49 1.75
C LYS A 57 -18.02 8.25 2.30
N ILE A 58 -17.29 8.36 3.40
CA ILE A 58 -16.69 7.21 4.08
C ILE A 58 -17.07 7.21 5.56
N SER A 59 -17.30 6.03 6.15
CA SER A 59 -17.56 5.93 7.58
C SER A 59 -16.34 6.43 8.37
N ARG A 60 -16.57 7.32 9.34
CA ARG A 60 -15.52 7.93 10.18
C ARG A 60 -14.94 6.98 11.21
N ILE A 61 -15.70 5.96 11.58
CA ILE A 61 -15.31 4.87 12.47
C ILE A 61 -15.49 3.54 11.69
N PRO A 62 -14.65 2.52 11.94
CA PRO A 62 -14.85 1.19 11.35
C PRO A 62 -16.19 0.60 11.79
N VAL A 63 -16.90 -0.02 10.87
CA VAL A 63 -18.19 -0.68 11.09
C VAL A 63 -17.96 -2.18 11.26
N PRO A 64 -18.53 -2.84 12.29
CA PRO A 64 -18.42 -4.28 12.43
C PRO A 64 -18.91 -5.01 11.17
N SER A 65 -18.18 -6.02 10.69
CA SER A 65 -18.47 -6.64 9.39
C SER A 65 -19.87 -7.25 9.29
N SER A 66 -20.38 -7.81 10.40
CA SER A 66 -21.74 -8.36 10.46
C SER A 66 -22.85 -7.31 10.28
N GLU A 67 -22.58 -6.07 10.66
CA GLU A 67 -23.46 -4.92 10.42
C GLU A 67 -23.23 -4.35 9.01
N ALA A 68 -21.97 -4.22 8.60
CA ALA A 68 -21.59 -3.74 7.28
C ALA A 68 -22.26 -4.55 6.16
N LEU A 69 -22.29 -5.89 6.27
CA LEU A 69 -22.96 -6.76 5.29
C LEU A 69 -24.45 -6.44 5.14
N LYS A 70 -25.15 -6.14 6.24
CA LYS A 70 -26.57 -5.78 6.20
C LYS A 70 -26.78 -4.43 5.51
N ILE A 71 -25.87 -3.49 5.75
CA ILE A 71 -25.93 -2.14 5.18
C ILE A 71 -25.62 -2.19 3.68
N ILE A 72 -24.59 -2.93 3.27
CA ILE A 72 -24.26 -3.14 1.85
C ILE A 72 -25.44 -3.78 1.11
N GLN A 73 -26.14 -4.74 1.72
CA GLN A 73 -27.33 -5.37 1.11
C GLN A 73 -28.56 -4.45 1.02
N SER A 74 -28.63 -3.40 1.84
CA SER A 74 -29.82 -2.54 1.97
C SER A 74 -29.60 -1.09 1.50
N SER A 75 -28.41 -0.76 1.03
CA SER A 75 -28.02 0.58 0.60
C SER A 75 -27.04 0.55 -0.58
N GLU A 76 -26.63 1.71 -1.06
CA GLU A 76 -25.60 1.87 -2.11
C GLU A 76 -24.18 1.93 -1.52
N ALA A 77 -23.99 1.50 -0.27
CA ALA A 77 -22.69 1.49 0.36
C ALA A 77 -21.90 0.22 -0.02
N ASP A 78 -20.60 0.40 -0.23
CA ASP A 78 -19.63 -0.66 -0.50
C ASP A 78 -18.52 -0.65 0.56
N ILE A 79 -17.60 -1.62 0.49
CA ILE A 79 -16.38 -1.60 1.29
C ILE A 79 -15.40 -0.58 0.68
N ALA A 80 -14.70 0.18 1.53
CA ALA A 80 -13.70 1.13 1.08
C ALA A 80 -12.51 0.44 0.41
N SER A 81 -12.08 0.98 -0.74
CA SER A 81 -10.80 0.61 -1.31
C SER A 81 -9.65 1.19 -0.49
N GLU A 82 -8.45 0.63 -0.63
CA GLU A 82 -7.24 1.17 -0.05
C GLU A 82 -6.96 2.60 -0.53
N SER A 83 -7.26 2.90 -1.79
CA SER A 83 -7.06 4.23 -2.37
C SER A 83 -7.95 5.26 -1.70
N GLU A 84 -9.24 4.92 -1.52
CA GLU A 84 -10.24 5.76 -0.87
C GLU A 84 -9.90 5.97 0.60
N TRP A 85 -9.53 4.88 1.27
CA TRP A 85 -9.09 4.88 2.66
C TRP A 85 -7.88 5.79 2.85
N GLU A 86 -6.83 5.66 2.02
CA GLU A 86 -5.62 6.47 2.13
C GLU A 86 -5.90 7.96 1.86
N LEU A 87 -6.75 8.28 0.89
CA LEU A 87 -7.14 9.66 0.63
C LEU A 87 -7.86 10.26 1.84
N ALA A 88 -8.82 9.54 2.43
CA ALA A 88 -9.55 10.02 3.60
C ALA A 88 -8.65 10.14 4.84
N ASN A 89 -7.77 9.16 5.06
CA ASN A 89 -6.81 9.14 6.16
C ASN A 89 -5.80 10.31 6.06
N SER A 90 -5.28 10.58 4.86
CA SER A 90 -4.35 11.69 4.61
C SER A 90 -4.93 13.07 4.96
N ARG A 91 -6.26 13.17 5.04
CA ARG A 91 -7.01 14.37 5.40
C ARG A 91 -7.46 14.40 6.86
N GLY A 92 -7.09 13.40 7.66
CA GLY A 92 -7.47 13.31 9.08
C GLY A 92 -8.97 13.06 9.29
N LEU A 93 -9.65 12.44 8.32
CA LEU A 93 -11.09 12.21 8.39
C LEU A 93 -11.47 10.90 9.10
N LEU A 94 -10.48 10.02 9.32
CA LEU A 94 -10.70 8.69 9.87
C LEU A 94 -10.22 8.61 11.32
N SER A 95 -10.95 7.86 12.13
CA SER A 95 -10.59 7.52 13.50
C SER A 95 -10.98 6.07 13.80
N ALA A 96 -10.22 5.41 14.67
CA ALA A 96 -10.57 4.09 15.21
C ALA A 96 -9.91 3.90 16.58
N GLU A 97 -10.38 2.90 17.33
CA GLU A 97 -9.75 2.50 18.57
C GLU A 97 -8.37 1.87 18.33
N ILE A 98 -7.44 2.09 19.25
CA ILE A 98 -6.10 1.49 19.18
C ILE A 98 -6.23 -0.03 19.32
N GLY A 99 -5.61 -0.77 18.41
CA GLY A 99 -5.71 -2.23 18.29
C GLY A 99 -6.76 -2.69 17.30
N CYS A 100 -7.64 -1.79 16.82
CA CYS A 100 -8.61 -2.12 15.79
C CYS A 100 -7.90 -2.52 14.49
N ILE A 101 -8.39 -3.62 13.88
CA ILE A 101 -7.97 -4.06 12.57
C ILE A 101 -9.19 -4.01 11.65
N GLU A 102 -9.09 -3.20 10.60
CA GLU A 102 -10.13 -3.07 9.60
C GLU A 102 -9.70 -3.65 8.25
N GLY A 103 -10.67 -4.29 7.58
CA GLY A 103 -10.54 -4.82 6.24
C GLY A 103 -10.77 -3.77 5.17
N LEU A 104 -9.95 -3.85 4.13
CA LEU A 104 -10.13 -3.13 2.88
C LEU A 104 -10.63 -4.09 1.81
N GLU A 105 -11.22 -3.54 0.76
CA GLU A 105 -11.71 -4.34 -0.37
C GLU A 105 -10.56 -4.92 -1.21
N ASP A 106 -9.42 -4.25 -1.28
CA ASP A 106 -8.24 -4.65 -2.04
C ASP A 106 -7.67 -6.00 -1.61
N ARG A 107 -7.31 -6.83 -2.60
CA ARG A 107 -6.69 -8.15 -2.43
C ARG A 107 -5.53 -8.33 -3.40
N HIS A 108 -4.29 -8.19 -2.98
CA HIS A 108 -3.14 -8.32 -3.90
C HIS A 108 -1.83 -8.69 -3.19
N HIS A 109 -0.82 -9.10 -3.96
CA HIS A 109 0.56 -9.28 -3.46
C HIS A 109 1.47 -8.07 -3.71
N GLY A 110 1.02 -7.16 -4.58
CA GLY A 110 1.76 -5.98 -5.01
C GLY A 110 0.88 -5.12 -5.88
N TYR A 111 1.28 -3.88 -6.12
CA TYR A 111 0.45 -2.94 -6.86
C TYR A 111 0.57 -3.09 -8.38
N TRP A 112 1.51 -3.89 -8.90
CA TRP A 112 1.70 -4.04 -10.35
C TRP A 112 0.39 -4.41 -11.07
N GLY A 113 0.02 -3.60 -12.08
CA GLY A 113 -1.26 -3.68 -12.78
C GLY A 113 -2.44 -2.95 -12.11
N LYS A 114 -2.22 -2.23 -11.00
CA LYS A 114 -3.28 -1.43 -10.35
C LYS A 114 -3.73 -0.27 -11.24
N ILE A 115 -5.04 -0.12 -11.34
CA ILE A 115 -5.70 1.04 -11.93
C ILE A 115 -5.71 2.16 -10.87
N CYS A 116 -5.32 3.36 -11.28
CA CYS A 116 -4.99 4.49 -10.41
C CYS A 116 -6.12 5.53 -10.33
N ASP A 117 -7.38 5.09 -10.29
CA ASP A 117 -8.58 5.94 -10.26
C ASP A 117 -9.41 5.84 -8.97
N GLY A 118 -8.96 5.05 -7.98
CA GLY A 118 -9.63 4.90 -6.70
C GLY A 118 -10.34 3.56 -6.51
N ARG A 119 -10.59 2.80 -7.59
CA ARG A 119 -11.28 1.51 -7.47
C ARG A 119 -10.45 0.45 -6.70
N PRO A 120 -11.10 -0.56 -6.11
CA PRO A 120 -10.42 -1.69 -5.46
C PRO A 120 -9.48 -2.44 -6.41
N HIS A 121 -8.35 -2.92 -5.88
CA HIS A 121 -7.38 -3.71 -6.64
C HIS A 121 -7.33 -5.18 -6.18
N TYR A 122 -7.60 -6.12 -7.10
CA TYR A 122 -7.62 -7.57 -6.80
C TYR A 122 -6.42 -8.38 -7.31
N GLY A 123 -5.39 -7.72 -7.85
CA GLY A 123 -4.22 -8.38 -8.42
C GLY A 123 -4.54 -9.38 -9.55
N VAL A 124 -3.51 -10.07 -10.06
CA VAL A 124 -3.68 -11.07 -11.14
C VAL A 124 -4.14 -12.44 -10.61
N ASN A 125 -3.76 -12.79 -9.39
CA ASN A 125 -4.20 -13.97 -8.66
C ASN A 125 -4.76 -13.45 -7.33
N ARG A 126 -5.97 -13.88 -6.92
CA ARG A 126 -6.63 -13.44 -5.66
C ARG A 126 -5.59 -13.40 -4.53
N GLY A 127 -5.15 -12.20 -4.19
CA GLY A 127 -4.00 -11.99 -3.32
C GLY A 127 -4.36 -12.02 -1.85
N LEU A 128 -3.46 -11.50 -1.03
CA LEU A 128 -3.71 -11.27 0.39
C LEU A 128 -4.68 -10.10 0.55
N GLN A 129 -5.60 -10.20 1.50
CA GLN A 129 -6.48 -9.07 1.84
C GLN A 129 -5.65 -7.97 2.51
N ASN A 130 -5.86 -6.74 2.05
CA ASN A 130 -5.27 -5.57 2.67
C ASN A 130 -6.04 -5.16 3.92
N LEU A 131 -5.28 -4.81 4.95
CA LEU A 131 -5.78 -4.48 6.26
C LEU A 131 -5.12 -3.19 6.75
N ARG A 132 -5.78 -2.53 7.70
CA ARG A 132 -5.21 -1.42 8.47
C ARG A 132 -5.31 -1.73 9.95
N HIS A 133 -4.15 -1.79 10.60
CA HIS A 133 -4.07 -1.93 12.05
C HIS A 133 -3.79 -0.57 12.68
N TRP A 134 -4.70 -0.13 13.54
CA TRP A 134 -4.60 1.14 14.24
C TRP A 134 -3.69 1.01 15.45
N SER A 135 -2.41 1.33 15.27
CA SER A 135 -1.41 1.32 16.33
C SER A 135 -1.32 2.67 17.06
N LYS A 136 -0.56 2.71 18.16
CA LYS A 136 -0.28 3.97 18.89
C LYS A 136 0.42 5.04 18.02
N SER A 137 1.20 4.61 17.02
CA SER A 137 1.89 5.49 16.08
C SER A 137 1.04 5.86 14.85
N GLY A 138 -0.22 5.43 14.81
CA GLY A 138 -1.10 5.59 13.66
C GLY A 138 -1.36 4.27 12.93
N PRO A 139 -2.11 4.34 11.81
CA PRO A 139 -2.50 3.16 11.05
C PRO A 139 -1.30 2.55 10.31
N VAL A 140 -1.18 1.22 10.38
CA VAL A 140 -0.10 0.44 9.75
C VAL A 140 -0.72 -0.55 8.76
N PRO A 141 -0.21 -0.65 7.52
CA PRO A 141 -0.69 -1.63 6.55
C PRO A 141 -0.27 -3.05 6.95
N ILE A 142 -1.21 -3.99 6.88
CA ILE A 142 -0.96 -5.42 7.09
C ILE A 142 -1.62 -6.18 5.94
N GLN A 143 -1.06 -7.34 5.56
CA GLN A 143 -1.68 -8.26 4.62
C GLN A 143 -1.87 -9.64 5.28
N ARG A 144 -3.03 -10.26 5.07
CA ARG A 144 -3.29 -11.64 5.53
C ARG A 144 -3.89 -12.49 4.41
N PRO A 145 -3.59 -13.80 4.36
CA PRO A 145 -4.31 -14.71 3.47
C PRO A 145 -5.77 -14.81 3.92
N THR A 146 -6.71 -14.84 2.98
CA THR A 146 -8.10 -15.17 3.30
C THR A 146 -8.20 -16.69 3.45
N LEU A 147 -8.04 -17.21 4.67
CA LEU A 147 -8.01 -18.67 4.90
C LEU A 147 -9.42 -19.30 4.93
N SER A 148 -10.48 -18.53 5.18
CA SER A 148 -11.88 -18.94 4.97
C SER A 148 -12.87 -17.76 5.01
N GLU A 149 -14.13 -17.98 4.59
CA GLU A 149 -15.27 -17.07 4.83
C GLU A 149 -15.56 -16.83 6.32
N ALA A 150 -15.08 -17.70 7.22
CA ALA A 150 -15.29 -17.56 8.67
C ALA A 150 -14.27 -16.63 9.35
N GLU A 151 -13.23 -16.19 8.63
CA GLU A 151 -12.22 -15.23 9.11
C GLU A 151 -12.37 -13.89 8.38
N GLU A 152 -13.61 -13.44 8.21
CA GLU A 152 -13.85 -12.05 7.81
C GLU A 152 -13.24 -11.11 8.86
N THR A 153 -12.70 -9.99 8.37
CA THR A 153 -12.19 -8.93 9.23
C THR A 153 -13.26 -8.51 10.23
N GLU A 154 -12.88 -8.21 11.47
CA GLU A 154 -13.87 -7.85 12.50
C GLU A 154 -14.64 -6.57 12.16
N SER A 155 -13.97 -5.66 11.43
CA SER A 155 -14.54 -4.39 10.99
C SER A 155 -14.06 -4.01 9.59
N VAL A 156 -14.82 -3.14 8.92
CA VAL A 156 -14.51 -2.55 7.61
C VAL A 156 -14.95 -1.09 7.60
N ARG A 157 -14.49 -0.30 6.64
CA ARG A 157 -15.11 1.00 6.35
C ARG A 157 -16.06 0.89 5.19
N LEU A 158 -17.19 1.57 5.35
CA LEU A 158 -18.17 1.69 4.29
C LEU A 158 -17.94 2.98 3.52
N VAL A 159 -18.19 2.92 2.21
CA VAL A 159 -18.08 4.05 1.29
C VAL A 159 -19.34 4.14 0.45
N ILE A 160 -19.82 5.37 0.21
CA ILE A 160 -20.86 5.68 -0.77
C ILE A 160 -20.21 6.58 -1.83
N ARG A 161 -20.18 6.11 -3.07
CA ARG A 161 -19.50 6.78 -4.19
C ARG A 161 -20.50 7.62 -4.97
N GLU A 162 -20.21 8.90 -5.18
CA GLU A 162 -21.03 9.74 -6.06
C GLU A 162 -20.58 9.53 -7.50
N ASP A 163 -21.24 8.60 -8.19
CA ASP A 163 -21.07 8.26 -9.62
C ASP A 163 -19.60 8.14 -10.06
N PRO A 164 -18.91 7.05 -9.67
CA PRO A 164 -17.52 6.86 -10.07
C PRO A 164 -17.44 6.62 -11.59
N ASP A 165 -16.89 7.59 -12.33
CA ASP A 165 -16.60 7.49 -13.77
C ASP A 165 -15.43 6.52 -14.07
N TRP A 166 -15.63 5.26 -13.68
CA TRP A 166 -14.67 4.17 -13.82
C TRP A 166 -14.61 3.69 -15.26
N SER A 167 -13.78 4.35 -16.06
CA SER A 167 -13.52 3.93 -17.44
C SER A 167 -12.60 2.70 -17.51
N ASP A 168 -12.74 1.90 -18.58
CA ASP A 168 -11.81 0.79 -18.86
C ASP A 168 -10.43 1.28 -19.32
N ASN A 169 -10.33 2.53 -19.76
CA ASN A 169 -9.09 3.17 -20.22
C ASN A 169 -8.42 4.03 -19.14
N SER A 170 -8.79 3.82 -17.88
CA SER A 170 -8.17 4.51 -16.74
C SER A 170 -6.68 4.23 -16.66
N LEU A 171 -5.93 5.20 -16.12
CA LEU A 171 -4.49 5.05 -15.96
C LEU A 171 -4.16 3.90 -15.02
N ALA A 172 -3.21 3.07 -15.42
CA ALA A 172 -2.74 1.95 -14.63
C ALA A 172 -1.21 1.94 -14.59
N ILE A 173 -0.65 1.44 -13.49
CA ILE A 173 0.77 1.12 -13.44
C ILE A 173 1.07 -0.14 -14.26
N PRO A 174 2.31 -0.35 -14.72
CA PRO A 174 2.62 -1.51 -15.54
C PRO A 174 2.23 -2.81 -14.87
N ILE A 175 1.85 -3.79 -15.69
CA ILE A 175 1.40 -5.10 -15.22
C ILE A 175 2.53 -5.87 -14.53
N ARG A 176 3.79 -5.60 -14.88
CA ARG A 176 4.95 -6.34 -14.37
C ARG A 176 6.11 -5.42 -14.05
N LYS A 177 6.87 -5.84 -13.05
CA LYS A 177 8.17 -5.29 -12.69
C LYS A 177 9.21 -5.61 -13.77
N ASP A 178 10.18 -4.72 -13.95
CA ASP A 178 11.35 -4.97 -14.78
C ASP A 178 12.31 -5.95 -14.10
N ASN A 179 12.10 -7.24 -14.32
CA ASN A 179 12.89 -8.30 -13.70
C ASN A 179 14.34 -8.34 -14.20
N GLN A 180 14.59 -7.98 -15.45
CA GLN A 180 15.94 -8.00 -16.03
C GLN A 180 16.83 -6.96 -15.36
N ARG A 181 16.31 -5.74 -15.20
CA ARG A 181 17.01 -4.68 -14.48
C ARG A 181 17.36 -5.10 -13.05
N ILE A 182 16.44 -5.74 -12.33
CA ILE A 182 16.72 -6.18 -10.95
C ILE A 182 17.83 -7.22 -10.92
N VAL A 183 17.73 -8.26 -11.76
CA VAL A 183 18.74 -9.33 -11.78
C VAL A 183 20.12 -8.75 -12.07
N PHE A 184 20.20 -7.78 -12.99
CA PHE A 184 21.43 -7.06 -13.27
C PHE A 184 21.92 -6.24 -12.07
N GLU A 185 21.04 -5.49 -11.40
CA GLU A 185 21.37 -4.74 -10.18
C GLU A 185 21.90 -5.68 -9.08
N GLU A 186 21.26 -6.83 -8.83
CA GLU A 186 21.71 -7.80 -7.83
C GLU A 186 23.06 -8.44 -8.19
N ALA A 187 23.31 -8.69 -9.48
CA ALA A 187 24.60 -9.19 -9.95
C ALA A 187 25.71 -8.16 -9.72
N LEU A 188 25.46 -6.87 -10.02
CA LEU A 188 26.43 -5.80 -9.75
C LEU A 188 26.68 -5.60 -8.26
N ILE A 189 25.63 -5.60 -7.43
CA ILE A 189 25.76 -5.50 -5.97
C ILE A 189 26.61 -6.65 -5.44
N SER A 190 26.33 -7.88 -5.88
CA SER A 190 27.08 -9.06 -5.47
C SER A 190 28.55 -8.99 -5.89
N LEU A 191 28.81 -8.50 -7.11
CA LEU A 191 30.17 -8.31 -7.60
C LEU A 191 30.93 -7.27 -6.78
N PHE A 192 30.37 -6.08 -6.59
CA PHE A 192 31.08 -4.93 -6.01
C PHE A 192 31.11 -4.93 -4.48
N LEU A 193 30.08 -5.41 -3.80
CA LEU A 193 30.05 -5.46 -2.33
C LEU A 193 30.48 -6.79 -1.76
N GLY A 194 30.46 -7.86 -2.56
CA GLY A 194 30.76 -9.21 -2.12
C GLY A 194 32.04 -9.78 -2.71
N VAL A 195 32.00 -10.09 -4.01
CA VAL A 195 33.07 -10.86 -4.68
C VAL A 195 34.37 -10.06 -4.71
N LEU A 196 34.37 -8.84 -5.25
CA LEU A 196 35.61 -8.04 -5.36
C LEU A 196 36.25 -7.77 -3.99
N PRO A 197 35.52 -7.33 -2.95
CA PRO A 197 36.09 -7.19 -1.61
C PRO A 197 36.68 -8.49 -1.06
N SER A 198 36.03 -9.64 -1.31
CA SER A 198 36.52 -10.95 -0.85
C SER A 198 37.87 -11.30 -1.49
N PHE A 199 38.02 -11.10 -2.80
CA PHE A 199 39.29 -11.33 -3.50
C PHE A 199 40.37 -10.33 -3.09
N LEU A 200 40.03 -9.05 -2.93
CA LEU A 200 40.95 -8.03 -2.44
C LEU A 200 41.48 -8.36 -1.05
N TRP A 201 40.58 -8.79 -0.14
CA TRP A 201 40.98 -9.20 1.19
C TRP A 201 41.92 -10.42 1.16
N ALA A 202 41.56 -11.45 0.39
CA ALA A 202 42.37 -12.65 0.25
C ALA A 202 43.75 -12.37 -0.36
N TYR A 203 43.84 -11.43 -1.31
CA TYR A 203 45.11 -11.06 -1.94
C TYR A 203 46.13 -10.50 -0.94
N TYR A 204 45.69 -9.72 0.04
CA TYR A 204 46.60 -9.10 1.02
C TYR A 204 46.78 -9.93 2.30
N ASN A 205 45.84 -10.81 2.65
CA ASN A 205 45.80 -11.45 3.97
C ASN A 205 45.86 -12.98 3.96
N ALA A 206 45.58 -13.64 2.83
CA ALA A 206 45.54 -15.10 2.79
C ALA A 206 46.92 -15.71 2.52
N SER A 207 47.07 -16.99 2.86
CA SER A 207 48.28 -17.75 2.55
C SER A 207 48.48 -17.93 1.05
N ASP A 208 49.74 -18.12 0.64
CA ASP A 208 50.07 -18.43 -0.74
C ASP A 208 49.27 -19.64 -1.24
N GLY A 209 48.71 -19.52 -2.45
CA GLY A 209 47.86 -20.56 -3.06
C GLY A 209 46.38 -20.51 -2.68
N TYR A 210 45.97 -19.77 -1.63
CA TYR A 210 44.57 -19.73 -1.18
C TYR A 210 43.59 -19.30 -2.27
N ILE A 211 43.93 -18.26 -3.05
CA ILE A 211 43.06 -17.81 -4.15
C ILE A 211 42.94 -18.90 -5.23
N ARG A 212 44.02 -19.63 -5.53
CA ARG A 212 44.02 -20.65 -6.59
C ARG A 212 43.13 -21.85 -6.21
N GLU A 213 43.13 -22.24 -4.94
CA GLU A 213 42.39 -23.40 -4.46
C GLU A 213 40.97 -23.03 -3.99
N GLY A 214 40.81 -21.84 -3.41
CA GLY A 214 39.59 -21.38 -2.74
C GLY A 214 38.76 -20.35 -3.51
N TRP A 215 39.07 -20.05 -4.77
CA TRP A 215 38.35 -19.02 -5.55
C TRP A 215 36.83 -19.23 -5.57
N LEU A 216 36.35 -20.47 -5.61
CA LEU A 216 34.92 -20.77 -5.63
C LEU A 216 34.24 -20.33 -4.32
N ASN A 217 34.90 -20.56 -3.17
CA ASN A 217 34.41 -20.12 -1.87
C ASN A 217 34.36 -18.60 -1.76
N LEU A 218 35.35 -17.90 -2.33
CA LEU A 218 35.37 -16.44 -2.40
C LEU A 218 34.21 -15.88 -3.25
N ILE A 219 33.92 -16.52 -4.39
CA ILE A 219 32.79 -16.13 -5.24
C ILE A 219 31.46 -16.39 -4.52
N LEU A 220 31.24 -17.60 -4.01
CA LEU A 220 29.99 -17.96 -3.36
C LEU A 220 29.74 -17.15 -2.09
N GLY A 221 30.77 -16.95 -1.27
CA GLY A 221 30.71 -16.09 -0.08
C GLY A 221 30.41 -14.63 -0.45
N GLY A 222 31.03 -14.13 -1.51
CA GLY A 222 30.75 -12.80 -2.05
C GLY A 222 29.31 -12.65 -2.54
N ILE A 223 28.79 -13.62 -3.31
CA ILE A 223 27.38 -13.60 -3.76
C ILE A 223 26.44 -13.63 -2.56
N PHE A 224 26.69 -14.50 -1.58
CA PHE A 224 25.89 -14.58 -0.37
C PHE A 224 25.88 -13.24 0.38
N PHE A 225 27.04 -12.62 0.58
CA PHE A 225 27.13 -11.31 1.23
C PHE A 225 26.39 -10.22 0.43
N GLY A 226 26.54 -10.21 -0.89
CA GLY A 226 25.83 -9.32 -1.80
C GLY A 226 24.31 -9.43 -1.66
N LEU A 227 23.78 -10.65 -1.66
CA LEU A 227 22.37 -10.91 -1.42
C LEU A 227 21.95 -10.53 0.01
N PHE A 228 22.78 -10.84 1.01
CA PHE A 228 22.50 -10.52 2.41
C PHE A 228 22.32 -9.01 2.66
N THR A 229 23.01 -8.16 1.89
CA THR A 229 22.76 -6.70 1.98
C THR A 229 21.30 -6.31 1.69
N SER A 230 20.50 -7.17 1.03
CA SER A 230 19.07 -6.90 0.74
C SER A 230 18.22 -6.80 1.99
N LEU A 231 18.66 -7.38 3.10
CA LEU A 231 17.95 -7.26 4.37
C LEU A 231 17.79 -5.79 4.76
N PHE A 232 18.83 -5.00 4.54
CA PHE A 232 18.91 -3.63 5.02
C PHE A 232 18.81 -2.59 3.90
N TRP A 233 19.29 -2.90 2.69
CA TRP A 233 19.42 -1.90 1.64
C TRP A 233 19.31 -2.47 0.24
N ARG A 234 18.56 -1.76 -0.60
CA ARG A 234 18.58 -1.90 -2.05
C ARG A 234 18.41 -0.55 -2.75
N PRO A 235 18.89 -0.40 -4.00
CA PRO A 235 18.51 0.72 -4.83
C PRO A 235 16.98 0.86 -4.92
N LYS A 236 16.51 2.10 -4.77
CA LYS A 236 15.08 2.42 -4.82
C LYS A 236 14.52 2.11 -6.20
N GLN A 237 13.30 1.58 -6.23
CA GLN A 237 12.53 1.43 -7.45
C GLN A 237 12.04 2.79 -7.97
N PRO A 238 11.78 2.90 -9.28
CA PRO A 238 11.10 4.06 -9.82
C PRO A 238 9.74 4.29 -9.15
N THR A 239 9.40 5.56 -8.94
CA THR A 239 8.06 5.96 -8.50
C THR A 239 7.21 6.32 -9.72
N TRP A 240 5.97 5.83 -9.74
CA TRP A 240 5.03 6.10 -10.83
C TRP A 240 4.20 7.35 -10.54
N HIS A 241 4.26 8.32 -11.43
CA HIS A 241 3.55 9.58 -11.33
C HIS A 241 2.54 9.74 -12.47
N ILE A 242 1.45 10.44 -12.19
CA ILE A 242 0.47 10.84 -13.20
C ILE A 242 0.91 12.20 -13.73
N LYS A 243 1.29 12.25 -15.01
CA LYS A 243 1.63 13.51 -15.69
C LYS A 243 0.95 13.59 -17.04
N SER A 244 0.16 14.65 -17.24
CA SER A 244 -0.51 14.93 -18.52
C SER A 244 -1.32 13.73 -19.05
N GLY A 245 -2.05 13.05 -18.16
CA GLY A 245 -2.86 11.88 -18.52
C GLY A 245 -2.04 10.66 -18.91
N ARG A 246 -0.80 10.52 -18.41
CA ARG A 246 0.04 9.34 -18.62
C ARG A 246 0.75 8.95 -17.33
N MET A 247 0.97 7.64 -17.18
CA MET A 247 1.79 7.08 -16.11
C MET A 247 3.26 7.15 -16.52
N ILE A 248 4.08 7.88 -15.75
CA ILE A 248 5.52 8.02 -15.99
C ILE A 248 6.30 7.52 -14.77
N SER A 249 7.45 6.89 -14.99
CA SER A 249 8.35 6.47 -13.92
C SER A 249 9.51 7.46 -13.75
N LYS A 250 9.88 7.75 -12.50
CA LYS A 250 11.02 8.60 -12.14
C LYS A 250 11.90 7.91 -11.10
#